data_AF-A0A926ESM4-F1
#
_entry.id   AF-A0A926ESM4-F1
#
_cell.length_a   1.000
_cell.length_b   1.000
_cell.length_c   1.000
_cell.angle_alpha   90.00
_cell.angle_beta   90.00
_cell.angle_gamma   90.00
#
_symmetry.space_group_name_H-M   'P 1'
#
loop_
_entity.id
_entity.type
_entity.pdbx_description
1 polymer ?
#
loop_
_entity_poly.entity_id
_entity_poly.type
_entity_poly.pdbx_seq_one_letter_code
_entity_poly.pdbx_strand_id
1 'polypeptide(L)'
;MLKKVHYKLHKILCLFMSILLVCGALPIKTLAESSDENHDSAECIVAYDPDDGKTQYKDFYKTTVHKGDKVTDIPEDPKRDGYIFKGWYAYLDEDNNPAYWSFEEDEVKENTTLWADWEEGCIVAYDPDDGKTQYKDFYKTTVRKGDKVMDIPEDPKRDGYIFKGWYAYLDEDNNPVYWSFEEDEVKENTTLLADWEKREEKPEEKPEKPKEKQKKKPEDKETRDKSNGHEEELVPNEKNPLGLVKDNHITYVQGYPEGDFRPERPITRAEAAQIFYNLLTGVKKTGYSSSFSDVKSSSWYADAIYCLSANNIISGYPNGTYKPNEYITRAEFATIAAKFDNFSSDNKKSFIDLASSHWAYKYIMSASDKGWINGYPDNTFKPEKNITRSEVVKMVNNILERGIKSEGIPVNLHTLYRDLTIEHWSFADIIEASVEHSYTRDKDGWEIWK
;
A
#
# COMPACT_ATOMS: atom_id res chain seq x y z
N MET A 1 -26.88 7.42 14.48
CA MET A 1 -27.55 8.48 13.70
C MET A 1 -26.88 9.85 13.82
N LEU A 2 -26.38 10.30 14.98
CA LEU A 2 -25.71 11.63 15.08
C LEU A 2 -24.36 11.77 14.35
N LYS A 3 -23.62 10.69 14.08
CA LYS A 3 -22.35 10.76 13.31
C LYS A 3 -22.53 10.97 11.80
N LYS A 4 -23.67 10.57 11.22
CA LYS A 4 -23.99 10.81 9.79
C LYS A 4 -24.33 12.28 9.50
N VAL A 5 -24.87 13.00 10.49
CA VAL A 5 -25.25 14.41 10.35
C VAL A 5 -24.01 15.33 10.41
N HIS A 6 -23.01 15.00 11.23
CA HIS A 6 -21.79 15.82 11.34
C HIS A 6 -20.86 15.73 10.12
N TYR A 7 -20.83 14.59 9.42
CA TYR A 7 -20.03 14.43 8.20
C TYR A 7 -20.64 15.18 7.00
N LYS A 8 -21.98 15.24 6.92
CA LYS A 8 -22.71 16.03 5.90
C LYS A 8 -22.61 17.55 6.13
N LEU A 9 -22.58 18.02 7.38
CA LEU A 9 -22.49 19.46 7.69
C LEU A 9 -21.12 20.09 7.37
N HIS A 10 -20.04 19.30 7.43
CA HIS A 10 -18.69 19.79 7.11
C HIS A 10 -18.47 19.97 5.60
N LYS A 11 -19.09 19.13 4.75
CA LYS A 11 -19.08 19.30 3.28
C LYS A 11 -19.82 20.57 2.84
N ILE A 12 -20.90 20.98 3.52
CA ILE A 12 -21.66 22.22 3.21
C ILE A 12 -20.83 23.48 3.47
N LEU A 13 -19.90 23.45 4.44
CA LEU A 13 -19.04 24.62 4.73
C LEU A 13 -17.93 24.83 3.69
N CYS A 14 -17.47 23.76 3.03
CA CYS A 14 -16.46 23.85 1.95
C CYS A 14 -17.06 24.33 0.62
N LEU A 15 -18.36 24.12 0.39
CA LEU A 15 -19.07 24.54 -0.83
C LEU A 15 -19.20 26.07 -1.00
N PHE A 16 -19.07 26.86 0.07
CA PHE A 16 -19.17 28.33 -0.01
C PHE A 16 -17.82 29.05 -0.27
N MET A 17 -16.68 28.35 -0.17
CA MET A 17 -15.35 28.96 -0.36
C MET A 17 -14.84 28.91 -1.81
N SER A 18 -15.54 28.24 -2.72
CA SER A 18 -15.06 28.01 -4.10
C SER A 18 -15.74 28.90 -5.18
N ILE A 19 -16.68 29.77 -4.81
CA ILE A 19 -17.42 30.65 -5.75
C ILE A 19 -16.97 32.12 -5.66
N LEU A 20 -15.69 32.39 -5.39
CA LEU A 20 -15.19 33.78 -5.35
C LEU A 20 -13.72 33.87 -5.78
N LEU A 21 -13.47 33.80 -7.09
CA LEU A 21 -12.34 34.45 -7.78
C LEU A 21 -12.36 34.11 -9.27
N VAL A 22 -12.96 34.96 -10.11
CA VAL A 22 -12.29 35.71 -11.22
C VAL A 22 -13.25 36.82 -11.63
N CYS A 23 -13.06 38.00 -11.03
CA CYS A 23 -13.59 39.26 -11.57
C CYS A 23 -12.39 39.95 -12.25
N GLY A 24 -12.36 39.90 -13.58
CA GLY A 24 -11.35 40.55 -14.41
C GLY A 24 -12.03 41.15 -15.62
N ALA A 25 -12.54 42.37 -15.46
CA ALA A 25 -13.08 43.17 -16.55
C ALA A 25 -11.96 43.69 -17.48
N LEU A 26 -12.27 43.78 -18.78
CA LEU A 26 -12.07 44.92 -19.72
C LEU A 26 -11.83 44.43 -21.17
N PRO A 27 -12.14 45.22 -22.22
CA PRO A 27 -13.30 46.09 -22.43
C PRO A 27 -14.08 45.73 -23.72
N ILE A 28 -15.33 46.21 -23.76
CA ILE A 28 -16.25 46.19 -24.89
C ILE A 28 -15.66 46.92 -26.11
N LYS A 29 -15.75 46.31 -27.29
CA LYS A 29 -15.73 47.01 -28.59
C LYS A 29 -16.98 46.62 -29.37
N THR A 30 -17.93 47.54 -29.43
CA THR A 30 -19.16 47.46 -30.22
C THR A 30 -18.92 48.05 -31.62
N LEU A 31 -19.36 47.34 -32.66
CA LEU A 31 -20.13 47.80 -33.85
C LEU A 31 -19.79 47.00 -35.11
N ALA A 32 -20.74 46.17 -35.56
CA ALA A 32 -21.46 46.37 -36.82
C ALA A 32 -22.60 45.34 -36.92
N GLU A 33 -23.80 45.82 -37.22
CA GLU A 33 -24.99 45.01 -37.52
C GLU A 33 -24.80 44.25 -38.84
N SER A 34 -25.17 42.96 -38.83
CA SER A 34 -25.81 42.33 -39.99
C SER A 34 -26.77 41.26 -39.49
N SER A 35 -28.03 41.42 -39.89
CA SER A 35 -29.19 40.57 -39.64
C SER A 35 -28.97 39.11 -40.04
N ASP A 36 -29.23 38.19 -39.12
CA ASP A 36 -29.85 36.90 -39.44
C ASP A 36 -30.54 36.34 -38.19
N GLU A 37 -31.72 35.78 -38.40
CA GLU A 37 -32.57 35.14 -37.38
C GLU A 37 -31.83 33.95 -36.76
N ASN A 38 -31.58 33.95 -35.44
CA ASN A 38 -31.22 32.71 -34.76
C ASN A 38 -31.70 32.73 -33.31
N HIS A 39 -32.83 32.07 -33.08
CA HIS A 39 -33.35 31.81 -31.74
C HIS A 39 -32.50 30.68 -31.12
N ASP A 40 -31.89 30.95 -29.96
CA ASP A 40 -31.47 29.94 -28.97
C ASP A 40 -30.16 29.13 -29.16
N SER A 41 -29.07 29.72 -29.65
CA SER A 41 -27.74 29.05 -29.68
C SER A 41 -26.96 29.16 -28.36
N ALA A 42 -27.61 29.03 -27.20
CA ALA A 42 -26.90 29.05 -25.92
C ALA A 42 -26.23 27.69 -25.67
N GLU A 43 -24.90 27.66 -25.59
CA GLU A 43 -24.14 26.46 -25.22
C GLU A 43 -24.11 26.28 -23.69
N CYS A 44 -24.25 25.04 -23.24
CA CYS A 44 -24.20 24.61 -21.85
C CYS A 44 -23.04 23.63 -21.64
N ILE A 45 -22.40 23.71 -20.48
CA ILE A 45 -21.35 22.78 -20.06
C ILE A 45 -21.96 21.69 -19.20
N VAL A 46 -21.67 20.43 -19.54
CA VAL A 46 -21.98 19.28 -18.71
C VAL A 46 -20.68 18.75 -18.13
N ALA A 47 -20.56 18.79 -16.81
CA ALA A 47 -19.41 18.27 -16.09
C ALA A 47 -19.74 16.93 -15.42
N TYR A 48 -18.83 15.96 -15.51
CA TYR A 48 -18.97 14.64 -14.92
C TYR A 48 -18.02 14.54 -13.72
N ASP A 49 -18.60 14.60 -12.53
CA ASP A 49 -17.89 14.51 -11.25
C ASP A 49 -17.93 13.06 -10.75
N PRO A 50 -16.79 12.34 -10.71
CA PRO A 50 -16.76 10.93 -10.34
C PRO A 50 -17.03 10.66 -8.86
N ASP A 51 -17.30 11.66 -8.02
CA ASP A 51 -17.67 11.55 -6.60
C ASP A 51 -16.80 10.53 -5.82
N ASP A 52 -15.56 10.92 -5.54
CA ASP A 52 -14.51 10.10 -4.93
C ASP A 52 -14.06 8.88 -5.77
N GLY A 53 -14.62 8.68 -6.97
CA GLY A 53 -14.14 7.74 -7.97
C GLY A 53 -13.05 8.33 -8.89
N LYS A 54 -12.49 7.49 -9.77
CA LYS A 54 -11.41 7.84 -10.70
C LYS A 54 -11.90 7.74 -12.14
N THR A 55 -11.47 8.67 -12.98
CA THR A 55 -11.60 8.58 -14.44
C THR A 55 -10.22 8.59 -15.08
N GLN A 56 -10.14 8.37 -16.39
CA GLN A 56 -8.90 8.56 -17.15
C GLN A 56 -8.45 10.03 -17.26
N TYR A 57 -9.32 10.98 -16.88
CA TYR A 57 -9.08 12.40 -16.99
C TYR A 57 -8.43 12.95 -15.73
N LYS A 58 -7.51 13.91 -15.90
CA LYS A 58 -6.80 14.59 -14.80
C LYS A 58 -7.74 15.39 -13.89
N ASP A 59 -8.75 16.00 -14.51
CA ASP A 59 -9.82 16.77 -13.88
C ASP A 59 -11.18 16.21 -14.34
N PHE A 60 -12.31 16.77 -13.89
CA PHE A 60 -13.64 16.33 -14.33
C PHE A 60 -13.77 16.39 -15.85
N TYR A 61 -14.31 15.31 -16.45
CA TYR A 61 -14.67 15.33 -17.86
C TYR A 61 -15.76 16.38 -18.08
N LYS A 62 -15.62 17.14 -19.16
CA LYS A 62 -16.58 18.18 -19.53
C LYS A 62 -16.86 18.09 -21.01
N THR A 63 -18.13 18.22 -21.36
CA THR A 63 -18.58 18.36 -22.74
C THR A 63 -19.48 19.58 -22.87
N THR A 64 -19.62 20.07 -24.11
CA THR A 64 -20.44 21.23 -24.44
C THR A 64 -21.59 20.78 -25.33
N VAL A 65 -22.80 21.20 -24.97
CA VAL A 65 -24.05 20.83 -25.64
C VAL A 65 -24.93 22.06 -25.81
N HIS A 66 -25.72 22.15 -26.87
CA HIS A 66 -26.67 23.25 -27.01
C HIS A 66 -27.80 23.09 -26.00
N LYS A 67 -28.29 24.21 -25.49
CA LYS A 67 -29.41 24.24 -24.57
C LYS A 67 -30.65 23.62 -25.21
N GLY A 68 -31.26 22.66 -24.54
CA GLY A 68 -32.40 21.87 -25.03
C GLY A 68 -31.99 20.55 -25.70
N ASP A 69 -30.71 20.33 -25.97
CA ASP A 69 -30.23 19.07 -26.55
C ASP A 69 -29.87 18.03 -25.48
N LYS A 70 -29.83 16.77 -25.91
CA LYS A 70 -29.38 15.62 -25.11
C LYS A 70 -27.87 15.46 -25.19
N VAL A 71 -27.26 14.98 -24.10
CA VAL A 71 -25.81 14.71 -24.06
C VAL A 71 -25.51 13.38 -24.73
N THR A 72 -24.68 13.40 -25.76
CA THR A 72 -24.26 12.20 -26.51
C THR A 72 -22.79 11.83 -26.28
N ASP A 73 -22.00 12.78 -25.82
CA ASP A 73 -20.58 12.62 -25.53
C ASP A 73 -20.39 12.28 -24.05
N ILE A 74 -20.38 10.97 -23.77
CA ILE A 74 -20.39 10.39 -22.42
C ILE A 74 -19.02 9.78 -22.14
N PRO A 75 -18.38 10.09 -20.99
CA PRO A 75 -17.10 9.48 -20.64
C PRO A 75 -17.26 7.99 -20.30
N GLU A 76 -16.16 7.25 -20.34
CA GLU A 76 -16.12 5.91 -19.72
C GLU A 76 -16.52 5.97 -18.25
N ASP A 77 -17.22 4.92 -17.79
CA ASP A 77 -17.65 4.81 -16.41
C ASP A 77 -16.46 4.98 -15.45
N PRO A 78 -16.61 5.82 -14.42
CA PRO A 78 -15.57 5.98 -13.43
C PRO A 78 -15.36 4.65 -12.70
N LYS A 79 -14.16 4.47 -12.14
CA LYS A 79 -13.81 3.30 -11.33
C LYS A 79 -13.47 3.72 -9.91
N ARG A 80 -13.94 2.95 -8.94
CA ARG A 80 -13.68 3.17 -7.52
C ARG A 80 -13.50 1.83 -6.83
N ASP A 81 -12.34 1.61 -6.24
CA ASP A 81 -11.96 0.31 -5.67
C ASP A 81 -12.95 -0.11 -4.56
N GLY A 82 -13.57 -1.28 -4.71
CA GLY A 82 -14.58 -1.79 -3.76
C GLY A 82 -15.96 -1.15 -3.91
N TYR A 83 -16.20 -0.39 -4.97
CA TYR A 83 -17.52 0.19 -5.28
C TYR A 83 -17.93 -0.11 -6.72
N ILE A 84 -19.23 -0.20 -6.93
CA ILE A 84 -19.86 -0.45 -8.21
C ILE A 84 -20.54 0.84 -8.64
N PHE A 85 -20.17 1.32 -9.82
CA PHE A 85 -20.79 2.50 -10.41
C PHE A 85 -22.26 2.19 -10.75
N LYS A 86 -23.18 3.02 -10.26
CA LYS A 86 -24.63 2.85 -10.46
C LYS A 86 -25.19 3.71 -11.58
N GLY A 87 -24.48 4.79 -11.91
CA GLY A 87 -24.90 5.75 -12.90
C GLY A 87 -24.61 7.18 -12.47
N TRP A 88 -24.97 8.09 -13.35
CA TRP A 88 -24.81 9.52 -13.16
C TRP A 88 -26.12 10.12 -12.64
N TYR A 89 -26.09 10.96 -11.62
CA TYR A 89 -27.27 11.65 -11.09
C TYR A 89 -27.07 13.17 -11.11
N ALA A 90 -28.15 13.91 -11.33
CA ALA A 90 -28.11 15.37 -11.47
C ALA A 90 -28.48 16.13 -10.19
N TYR A 91 -29.20 15.50 -9.27
CA TYR A 91 -29.49 16.07 -7.96
C TYR A 91 -29.99 14.97 -7.01
N LEU A 92 -30.08 15.30 -5.72
CA LEU A 92 -30.75 14.47 -4.74
C LEU A 92 -32.19 14.96 -4.56
N ASP A 93 -33.15 14.03 -4.52
CA ASP A 93 -34.55 14.35 -4.23
C ASP A 93 -34.76 14.78 -2.76
N GLU A 94 -36.01 15.08 -2.39
CA GLU A 94 -36.38 15.52 -1.03
C GLU A 94 -36.03 14.49 0.06
N ASP A 95 -35.94 13.21 -0.31
CA ASP A 95 -35.60 12.10 0.57
C ASP A 95 -34.09 11.79 0.58
N ASN A 96 -33.29 12.54 -0.17
CA ASN A 96 -31.85 12.35 -0.42
C ASN A 96 -31.51 11.14 -1.32
N ASN A 97 -32.42 10.69 -2.18
CA ASN A 97 -32.10 9.67 -3.19
C ASN A 97 -31.57 10.32 -4.47
N PRO A 98 -30.62 9.67 -5.16
CA PRO A 98 -30.10 10.18 -6.43
C PRO A 98 -31.17 10.15 -7.52
N ALA A 99 -31.45 11.31 -8.11
CA ALA A 99 -32.22 11.44 -9.34
C ALA A 99 -31.29 11.18 -10.53
N TYR A 100 -31.27 9.93 -11.00
CA TYR A 100 -30.41 9.50 -12.11
C TYR A 100 -30.75 10.24 -13.40
N TRP A 101 -29.69 10.66 -14.10
CA TRP A 101 -29.76 11.28 -15.41
C TRP A 101 -29.96 10.22 -16.49
N SER A 102 -30.99 10.40 -17.32
CA SER A 102 -31.24 9.59 -18.49
C SER A 102 -30.62 10.25 -19.72
N PHE A 103 -29.53 9.69 -20.25
CA PHE A 103 -28.92 10.19 -21.49
C PHE A 103 -29.83 10.03 -22.73
N GLU A 104 -30.89 9.22 -22.63
CA GLU A 104 -31.86 9.01 -23.71
C GLU A 104 -33.03 9.99 -23.64
N GLU A 105 -33.36 10.54 -22.46
CA GLU A 105 -34.58 11.32 -22.24
C GLU A 105 -34.32 12.75 -21.77
N ASP A 106 -33.28 12.98 -20.96
CA ASP A 106 -33.05 14.26 -20.33
C ASP A 106 -32.31 15.25 -21.24
N GLU A 107 -32.83 16.49 -21.26
CA GLU A 107 -32.30 17.62 -22.02
C GLU A 107 -31.52 18.58 -21.12
N VAL A 108 -30.42 19.12 -21.62
CA VAL A 108 -29.59 20.07 -20.87
C VAL A 108 -30.15 21.47 -21.00
N LYS A 109 -30.68 22.01 -19.89
CA LYS A 109 -31.33 23.34 -19.87
C LYS A 109 -30.39 24.45 -19.40
N GLU A 110 -29.32 24.09 -18.70
CA GLU A 110 -28.30 24.98 -18.17
C GLU A 110 -27.02 24.20 -17.87
N ASN A 111 -25.95 24.90 -17.48
CA ASN A 111 -24.72 24.24 -17.03
C ASN A 111 -25.03 23.26 -15.90
N THR A 112 -24.71 21.98 -16.12
CA THR A 112 -25.14 20.88 -15.26
C THR A 112 -23.91 20.08 -14.83
N THR A 113 -23.86 19.69 -13.56
CA THR A 113 -22.90 18.67 -13.10
C THR A 113 -23.66 17.38 -12.88
N LEU A 114 -23.12 16.28 -13.39
CA LEU A 114 -23.58 14.93 -13.14
C LEU A 114 -22.60 14.26 -12.20
N TRP A 115 -23.11 13.74 -11.09
CA TRP A 115 -22.31 13.08 -10.06
C TRP A 115 -22.41 11.56 -10.19
N ALA A 116 -21.31 10.87 -9.98
CA ALA A 116 -21.31 9.42 -9.95
C ALA A 116 -21.96 8.91 -8.67
N ASP A 117 -22.83 7.91 -8.79
CA ASP A 117 -23.36 7.17 -7.65
C ASP A 117 -22.68 5.80 -7.51
N TRP A 118 -22.51 5.37 -6.27
CA TRP A 118 -21.66 4.24 -5.90
C TRP A 118 -22.36 3.30 -4.92
N GLU A 119 -22.37 2.02 -5.26
CA GLU A 119 -22.81 0.93 -4.38
C GLU A 119 -21.59 0.19 -3.82
N GLU A 120 -21.54 -0.09 -2.52
CA GLU A 120 -20.46 -0.90 -1.93
C GLU A 120 -20.47 -2.32 -2.51
N GLY A 121 -19.31 -2.76 -2.99
CA GLY A 121 -19.07 -4.11 -3.48
C GLY A 121 -18.01 -4.84 -2.66
N CYS A 122 -17.82 -6.11 -2.97
CA CYS A 122 -16.76 -6.95 -2.45
C CYS A 122 -15.64 -7.05 -3.49
N ILE A 123 -14.40 -6.88 -3.04
CA ILE A 123 -13.22 -7.05 -3.86
C ILE A 123 -12.87 -8.55 -3.92
N VAL A 124 -12.71 -9.08 -5.13
CA VAL A 124 -12.11 -10.39 -5.37
C VAL A 124 -10.74 -10.16 -5.99
N ALA A 125 -9.70 -10.54 -5.24
CA ALA A 125 -8.32 -10.47 -5.68
C ALA A 125 -7.81 -11.85 -6.10
N TYR A 126 -7.04 -11.90 -7.18
CA TYR A 126 -6.47 -13.12 -7.74
C TYR A 126 -4.96 -13.10 -7.54
N ASP A 127 -4.49 -13.84 -6.53
CA ASP A 127 -3.08 -13.94 -6.16
C ASP A 127 -2.45 -15.13 -6.90
N PRO A 128 -1.56 -14.90 -7.89
CA PRO A 128 -0.92 -15.97 -8.64
C PRO A 128 0.06 -16.81 -7.78
N ASP A 129 0.21 -16.48 -6.49
CA ASP A 129 1.22 -17.03 -5.60
C ASP A 129 2.62 -16.74 -6.16
N ASP A 130 3.37 -17.77 -6.54
CA ASP A 130 4.67 -17.64 -7.19
C ASP A 130 4.61 -17.70 -8.73
N GLY A 131 3.41 -17.70 -9.30
CA GLY A 131 3.17 -17.55 -10.72
C GLY A 131 3.29 -16.10 -11.21
N LYS A 132 3.28 -15.93 -12.54
CA LYS A 132 3.29 -14.64 -13.21
C LYS A 132 1.99 -14.41 -13.96
N THR A 133 1.51 -13.18 -13.94
CA THR A 133 0.37 -12.71 -14.75
C THR A 133 0.82 -11.62 -15.72
N GLN A 134 -0.08 -11.19 -16.61
CA GLN A 134 0.15 -10.03 -17.48
C GLN A 134 -0.03 -8.68 -16.77
N TYR A 135 -0.59 -8.72 -15.56
CA TYR A 135 -0.88 -7.54 -14.77
C TYR A 135 0.35 -7.14 -13.96
N LYS A 136 0.55 -5.83 -13.77
CA LYS A 136 1.68 -5.30 -12.98
C LYS A 136 1.61 -5.71 -11.51
N ASP A 137 0.39 -5.87 -11.00
CA ASP A 137 0.03 -6.32 -9.66
C ASP A 137 -1.06 -7.42 -9.76
N PHE A 138 -1.57 -7.94 -8.64
CA PHE A 138 -2.67 -8.91 -8.65
C PHE A 138 -3.92 -8.34 -9.34
N TYR A 139 -4.53 -9.16 -10.19
CA TYR A 139 -5.79 -8.80 -10.82
C TYR A 139 -6.89 -8.74 -9.76
N LYS A 140 -7.77 -7.75 -9.88
CA LYS A 140 -8.88 -7.53 -8.94
C LYS A 140 -10.13 -7.16 -9.72
N THR A 141 -11.25 -7.66 -9.23
CA THR A 141 -12.58 -7.22 -9.69
C THR A 141 -13.47 -6.90 -8.48
N THR A 142 -14.51 -6.09 -8.70
CA THR A 142 -15.48 -5.71 -7.66
C THR A 142 -16.84 -6.28 -8.02
N VAL A 143 -17.44 -7.03 -7.09
CA VAL A 143 -18.68 -7.79 -7.30
C VAL A 143 -19.67 -7.42 -6.19
N ARG A 144 -20.99 -7.41 -6.47
CA ARG A 144 -21.96 -7.16 -5.40
C ARG A 144 -21.92 -8.30 -4.40
N LYS A 145 -22.18 -7.98 -3.14
CA LYS A 145 -22.31 -9.00 -2.11
C LYS A 145 -23.48 -9.92 -2.43
N GLY A 146 -23.20 -11.22 -2.54
CA GLY A 146 -24.14 -12.26 -2.90
C GLY A 146 -24.14 -12.61 -4.40
N ASP A 147 -23.42 -11.87 -5.24
CA ASP A 147 -23.31 -12.18 -6.67
C ASP A 147 -22.12 -13.12 -6.93
N LYS A 148 -22.17 -13.81 -8.08
CA LYS A 148 -21.07 -14.63 -8.61
C LYS A 148 -20.03 -13.77 -9.33
N VAL A 149 -18.78 -14.21 -9.34
CA VAL A 149 -17.70 -13.50 -10.05
C VAL A 149 -17.73 -13.85 -11.54
N MET A 150 -17.93 -12.86 -12.39
CA MET A 150 -17.97 -13.04 -13.85
C MET A 150 -16.71 -12.54 -14.57
N ASP A 151 -15.97 -11.63 -13.94
CA ASP A 151 -14.78 -10.99 -14.50
C ASP A 151 -13.54 -11.70 -13.97
N ILE A 152 -13.05 -12.68 -14.75
CA ILE A 152 -12.02 -13.64 -14.36
C ILE A 152 -10.75 -13.36 -15.18
N PRO A 153 -9.56 -13.28 -14.57
CA PRO A 153 -8.32 -13.05 -15.30
C PRO A 153 -7.92 -14.27 -16.13
N GLU A 154 -7.01 -14.05 -17.09
CA GLU A 154 -6.29 -15.15 -17.72
C GLU A 154 -5.51 -15.97 -16.70
N ASP A 155 -5.43 -17.29 -16.93
CA ASP A 155 -4.69 -18.21 -16.09
C ASP A 155 -3.23 -17.77 -15.92
N PRO A 156 -2.71 -17.73 -14.67
CA PRO A 156 -1.33 -17.38 -14.42
C PRO A 156 -0.39 -18.45 -15.00
N LYS A 157 0.87 -18.07 -15.22
CA LYS A 157 1.90 -18.98 -15.75
C LYS A 157 3.07 -19.12 -14.79
N ARG A 158 3.54 -20.36 -14.63
CA ARG A 158 4.71 -20.71 -13.81
C ARG A 158 5.56 -21.76 -14.52
N ASP A 159 6.85 -21.47 -14.69
CA ASP A 159 7.78 -22.34 -15.41
C ASP A 159 7.94 -23.68 -14.71
N GLY A 160 7.67 -24.78 -15.42
CA GLY A 160 7.75 -26.14 -14.87
C GLY A 160 6.52 -26.60 -14.08
N TYR A 161 5.45 -25.81 -14.02
CA TYR A 161 4.21 -26.13 -13.31
C TYR A 161 2.98 -26.04 -14.22
N ILE A 162 1.88 -26.62 -13.75
CA ILE A 162 0.55 -26.61 -14.38
C ILE A 162 -0.38 -25.92 -13.38
N PHE A 163 -1.07 -24.88 -13.84
CA PHE A 163 -2.11 -24.21 -13.05
C PHE A 163 -3.31 -25.14 -12.86
N LYS A 164 -3.73 -25.35 -11.62
CA LYS A 164 -4.83 -26.27 -11.26
C LYS A 164 -6.16 -25.58 -11.04
N GLY A 165 -6.11 -24.30 -10.68
CA GLY A 165 -7.29 -23.49 -10.41
C GLY A 165 -7.06 -22.51 -9.27
N TRP A 166 -8.10 -21.75 -9.00
CA TRP A 166 -8.16 -20.76 -7.95
C TRP A 166 -8.83 -21.37 -6.71
N TYR A 167 -8.18 -21.29 -5.55
CA TYR A 167 -8.75 -21.76 -4.29
C TYR A 167 -8.90 -20.62 -3.29
N ALA A 168 -9.96 -20.68 -2.47
CA ALA A 168 -10.28 -19.60 -1.53
C ALA A 168 -9.64 -19.81 -0.16
N TYR A 169 -9.47 -21.06 0.26
CA TYR A 169 -8.83 -21.43 1.51
C TYR A 169 -8.38 -22.89 1.48
N LEU A 170 -7.56 -23.29 2.46
CA LEU A 170 -7.20 -24.68 2.71
C LEU A 170 -8.15 -25.27 3.77
N ASP A 171 -8.60 -26.50 3.57
CA ASP A 171 -9.36 -27.24 4.57
C ASP A 171 -8.49 -27.67 5.77
N GLU A 172 -9.09 -28.39 6.73
CA GLU A 172 -8.40 -28.84 7.95
C GLU A 172 -7.22 -29.80 7.66
N ASP A 173 -7.24 -30.47 6.51
CA ASP A 173 -6.20 -31.40 6.06
C ASP A 173 -5.15 -30.71 5.16
N ASN A 174 -5.23 -29.40 4.98
CA ASN A 174 -4.43 -28.57 4.09
C ASN A 174 -4.67 -28.81 2.59
N ASN A 175 -5.83 -29.32 2.19
CA ASN A 175 -6.19 -29.42 0.78
C ASN A 175 -6.83 -28.11 0.30
N PRO A 176 -6.52 -27.65 -0.93
CA PRO A 176 -7.15 -26.47 -1.50
C PRO A 176 -8.65 -26.69 -1.74
N VAL A 177 -9.46 -25.79 -1.18
CA VAL A 177 -10.89 -25.68 -1.49
C VAL A 177 -11.06 -24.72 -2.66
N TYR A 178 -11.17 -25.29 -3.85
CA TYR A 178 -11.30 -24.54 -5.10
C TYR A 178 -12.58 -23.71 -5.13
N TRP A 179 -12.43 -22.49 -5.63
CA TRP A 179 -13.55 -21.59 -5.88
C TRP A 179 -14.27 -22.00 -7.16
N SER A 180 -15.58 -22.18 -7.07
CA SER A 180 -16.44 -22.42 -8.22
C SER A 180 -17.01 -21.11 -8.74
N PHE A 181 -16.52 -20.64 -9.89
CA PHE A 181 -17.07 -19.44 -10.54
C PHE A 181 -18.54 -19.60 -11.00
N GLU A 182 -19.02 -20.84 -11.09
CA GLU A 182 -20.40 -21.14 -11.46
C GLU A 182 -21.35 -21.24 -10.25
N GLU A 183 -20.84 -21.52 -9.05
CA GLU A 183 -21.69 -21.82 -7.87
C GLU A 183 -21.44 -20.88 -6.69
N ASP A 184 -20.21 -20.42 -6.49
CA ASP A 184 -19.84 -19.65 -5.30
C ASP A 184 -20.19 -18.17 -5.45
N GLU A 185 -20.77 -17.64 -4.38
CA GLU A 185 -21.16 -16.23 -4.25
C GLU A 185 -20.15 -15.47 -3.39
N VAL A 186 -19.84 -14.24 -3.79
CA VAL A 186 -18.94 -13.36 -3.04
C VAL A 186 -19.68 -12.76 -1.85
N LYS A 187 -19.32 -13.15 -0.63
CA LYS A 187 -19.98 -12.67 0.60
C LYS A 187 -19.24 -11.55 1.30
N GLU A 188 -17.95 -11.42 1.01
CA GLU A 188 -17.02 -10.44 1.56
C GLU A 188 -15.77 -10.34 0.65
N ASN A 189 -14.87 -9.42 0.98
CA ASN A 189 -13.60 -9.30 0.26
C ASN A 189 -12.84 -10.63 0.32
N THR A 190 -12.52 -11.19 -0.84
CA THR A 190 -11.99 -12.54 -0.99
C THR A 190 -10.68 -12.48 -1.78
N THR A 191 -9.68 -13.25 -1.36
CA THR A 191 -8.48 -13.48 -2.16
C THR A 191 -8.48 -14.94 -2.59
N LEU A 192 -8.43 -15.15 -3.91
CA LEU A 192 -8.31 -16.45 -4.53
C LEU A 192 -6.84 -16.67 -4.86
N LEU A 193 -6.29 -17.79 -4.39
CA LEU A 193 -4.88 -18.14 -4.58
C LEU A 193 -4.76 -19.17 -5.71
N ALA A 194 -3.69 -19.05 -6.49
CA ALA A 194 -3.39 -20.01 -7.54
C ALA A 194 -2.78 -21.30 -6.97
N ASP A 195 -3.29 -22.45 -7.41
CA ASP A 195 -2.71 -23.75 -7.09
C ASP A 195 -1.91 -24.33 -8.28
N TRP A 196 -0.82 -25.03 -7.95
CA TRP A 196 0.22 -25.42 -8.90
C TRP A 196 0.62 -26.89 -8.75
N GLU A 197 0.60 -27.63 -9.85
CA GLU A 197 1.12 -29.00 -9.93
C GLU A 197 2.43 -29.02 -10.72
N LYS A 198 3.49 -29.60 -10.16
CA LYS A 198 4.78 -29.72 -10.84
C LYS A 198 4.65 -30.64 -12.06
N ARG A 199 5.13 -30.20 -13.23
CA ARG A 199 5.12 -31.01 -14.45
C ARG A 199 6.12 -32.17 -14.30
N GLU A 200 5.66 -33.41 -14.44
CA GLU A 200 6.56 -34.57 -14.47
C GLU A 200 7.37 -34.56 -15.77
N GLU A 201 8.69 -34.47 -15.67
CA GLU A 201 9.59 -34.70 -16.79
C GLU A 201 9.59 -36.20 -17.11
N LYS A 202 9.00 -36.58 -18.25
CA LYS A 202 9.26 -37.91 -18.82
C LYS A 202 10.77 -38.00 -19.10
N PRO A 203 11.47 -39.09 -18.70
CA PRO A 203 12.87 -39.24 -19.01
C PRO A 203 13.06 -39.20 -20.53
N GLU A 204 13.88 -38.28 -21.01
CA GLU A 204 14.21 -38.16 -22.43
C GLU A 204 14.70 -39.52 -22.97
N GLU A 205 13.99 -40.05 -23.97
CA GLU A 205 14.52 -41.13 -24.78
C GLU A 205 15.79 -40.62 -25.47
N LYS A 206 16.94 -41.21 -25.09
CA LYS A 206 18.23 -40.96 -25.73
C LYS A 206 18.09 -41.10 -27.24
N PRO A 207 18.52 -40.11 -28.05
CA PRO A 207 18.57 -40.30 -29.49
C PRO A 207 19.56 -41.43 -29.83
N GLU A 208 19.11 -42.38 -30.64
CA GLU A 208 19.92 -43.48 -31.15
C GLU A 208 21.16 -42.95 -31.89
N LYS A 209 22.34 -43.44 -31.49
CA LYS A 209 23.61 -43.20 -32.20
C LYS A 209 23.62 -43.94 -33.54
N PRO A 210 24.03 -43.29 -34.65
CA PRO A 210 24.46 -43.99 -35.85
C PRO A 210 25.83 -44.66 -35.63
N LYS A 211 25.98 -45.88 -36.13
CA LYS A 211 27.18 -46.73 -36.02
C LYS A 211 28.36 -46.21 -36.88
N GLU A 212 29.51 -46.15 -36.21
CA GLU A 212 30.89 -46.47 -36.63
C GLU A 212 31.58 -45.71 -37.79
N LYS A 213 32.73 -45.10 -37.47
CA LYS A 213 34.06 -45.58 -37.91
C LYS A 213 35.19 -44.96 -37.08
N GLN A 214 36.08 -45.83 -36.61
CA GLN A 214 37.26 -45.55 -35.78
C GLN A 214 38.34 -44.76 -36.55
N LYS A 215 39.08 -43.87 -35.85
CA LYS A 215 40.55 -43.73 -35.95
C LYS A 215 41.16 -42.78 -34.89
N LYS A 216 42.03 -43.37 -34.06
CA LYS A 216 43.29 -42.89 -33.43
C LYS A 216 43.32 -41.69 -32.46
N LYS A 217 43.80 -41.99 -31.23
CA LYS A 217 44.49 -41.13 -30.24
C LYS A 217 45.89 -40.71 -30.76
N PRO A 218 46.48 -39.56 -30.34
CA PRO A 218 47.23 -39.45 -29.06
C PRO A 218 46.96 -38.11 -28.31
N GLU A 219 46.84 -38.08 -26.97
CA GLU A 219 47.90 -37.68 -25.98
C GLU A 219 48.69 -36.39 -26.32
N ASP A 220 48.41 -35.26 -25.65
CA ASP A 220 49.23 -34.71 -24.54
C ASP A 220 48.74 -33.33 -23.99
N LYS A 221 48.97 -33.13 -22.69
CA LYS A 221 49.29 -31.89 -21.93
C LYS A 221 48.23 -30.84 -21.50
N GLU A 222 48.16 -30.72 -20.16
CA GLU A 222 47.98 -29.54 -19.30
C GLU A 222 47.70 -28.17 -19.95
N THR A 223 46.67 -27.46 -19.46
CA THR A 223 46.82 -26.36 -18.48
C THR A 223 45.47 -25.85 -17.96
N ARG A 224 45.33 -25.94 -16.63
CA ARG A 224 44.76 -24.98 -15.67
C ARG A 224 44.17 -23.66 -16.22
N ASP A 225 42.87 -23.42 -15.97
CA ASP A 225 42.45 -22.18 -15.31
C ASP A 225 41.17 -22.39 -14.48
N LYS A 226 41.14 -21.77 -13.30
CA LYS A 226 40.09 -21.85 -12.27
C LYS A 226 39.33 -20.54 -12.28
N SER A 227 38.00 -20.59 -12.32
CA SER A 227 37.18 -19.63 -11.58
C SER A 227 35.86 -20.28 -11.20
N ASN A 228 35.84 -20.79 -9.97
CA ASN A 228 34.69 -21.29 -9.25
C ASN A 228 33.98 -20.07 -8.64
N GLY A 229 32.74 -19.78 -9.04
CA GLY A 229 31.86 -18.85 -8.33
C GLY A 229 31.07 -19.63 -7.29
N HIS A 230 31.56 -19.67 -6.05
CA HIS A 230 30.81 -20.17 -4.91
C HIS A 230 29.79 -19.11 -4.47
N GLU A 231 28.52 -19.46 -4.47
CA GLU A 231 27.51 -18.80 -3.65
C GLU A 231 27.89 -19.06 -2.18
N GLU A 232 28.11 -17.99 -1.42
CA GLU A 232 28.51 -18.05 -0.02
C GLU A 232 27.28 -18.31 0.86
N GLU A 233 27.15 -19.54 1.31
CA GLU A 233 26.22 -19.99 2.35
C GLU A 233 26.60 -19.31 3.68
N LEU A 234 25.79 -18.35 4.14
CA LEU A 234 26.00 -17.67 5.42
C LEU A 234 25.65 -18.60 6.60
N VAL A 235 26.67 -19.25 7.16
CA VAL A 235 26.63 -19.99 8.43
C VAL A 235 26.43 -19.00 9.60
N PRO A 236 25.62 -19.32 10.64
CA PRO A 236 25.43 -18.45 11.80
C PRO A 236 26.76 -18.16 12.52
N ASN A 237 27.15 -16.90 12.59
CA ASN A 237 28.38 -16.47 13.26
C ASN A 237 28.02 -15.69 14.54
N GLU A 238 28.52 -16.16 15.68
CA GLU A 238 28.42 -15.52 17.02
C GLU A 238 29.07 -14.12 17.11
N LYS A 239 29.50 -13.54 15.97
CA LYS A 239 30.18 -12.25 15.86
C LYS A 239 29.30 -11.08 15.38
N ASN A 240 28.04 -11.33 15.00
CA ASN A 240 27.10 -10.24 14.73
C ASN A 240 26.09 -10.17 15.89
N PRO A 241 26.23 -9.21 16.83
CA PRO A 241 25.18 -9.01 17.83
C PRO A 241 23.87 -8.69 17.10
N LEU A 242 22.76 -9.18 17.66
CA LEU A 242 21.40 -8.87 17.20
C LEU A 242 21.29 -7.38 16.87
N GLY A 243 20.99 -7.06 15.62
CA GLY A 243 21.11 -5.70 15.12
C GLY A 243 20.10 -5.39 14.02
N LEU A 244 20.18 -4.15 13.52
CA LEU A 244 19.37 -3.67 12.40
C LEU A 244 20.29 -3.24 11.24
N VAL A 245 19.87 -3.46 10.00
CA VAL A 245 20.61 -3.06 8.79
C VAL A 245 20.78 -1.53 8.74
N LYS A 246 21.99 -1.03 9.05
CA LYS A 246 22.35 0.39 8.93
C LYS A 246 23.07 0.74 7.62
N ASP A 247 23.87 -0.17 7.09
CA ASP A 247 24.80 0.13 5.99
C ASP A 247 24.17 0.10 4.59
N ASN A 248 22.92 -0.38 4.45
CA ASN A 248 22.19 -0.40 3.19
C ASN A 248 20.78 0.16 3.34
N HIS A 249 20.31 0.89 2.33
CA HIS A 249 18.99 1.51 2.28
C HIS A 249 17.95 0.54 1.72
N ILE A 250 17.72 -0.54 2.48
CA ILE A 250 16.58 -1.42 2.22
C ILE A 250 15.27 -0.69 2.54
N THR A 251 14.30 -0.83 1.65
CA THR A 251 12.91 -0.41 1.88
C THR A 251 12.31 -1.25 3.00
N TYR A 252 11.70 -0.60 4.00
CA TYR A 252 11.06 -1.31 5.12
C TYR A 252 9.61 -0.91 5.37
N VAL A 253 9.11 0.13 4.68
CA VAL A 253 7.68 0.44 4.60
C VAL A 253 7.31 0.69 3.14
N GLN A 254 6.12 0.26 2.74
CA GLN A 254 5.53 0.61 1.46
C GLN A 254 4.18 1.29 1.70
N GLY A 255 3.76 2.14 0.77
CA GLY A 255 2.38 2.61 0.72
C GLY A 255 1.40 1.51 0.33
N TYR A 256 0.15 1.88 0.21
CA TYR A 256 -0.92 0.99 -0.18
C TYR A 256 -0.97 0.84 -1.70
N PRO A 257 -1.52 -0.27 -2.22
CA PRO A 257 -1.65 -0.50 -3.66
C PRO A 257 -2.41 0.62 -4.37
N GLU A 258 -3.30 1.32 -3.66
CA GLU A 258 -4.01 2.43 -4.25
C GLU A 258 -3.08 3.61 -4.56
N GLY A 259 -1.89 3.72 -3.96
CA GLY A 259 -0.94 4.83 -4.15
C GLY A 259 -0.93 5.86 -3.01
N ASP A 260 -1.54 5.54 -1.87
CA ASP A 260 -1.52 6.37 -0.67
C ASP A 260 -0.53 5.79 0.34
N PHE A 261 0.14 6.61 1.15
CA PHE A 261 0.95 6.14 2.25
C PHE A 261 0.14 5.95 3.54
N ARG A 262 -0.93 6.73 3.74
CA ARG A 262 -1.74 6.88 4.95
C ARG A 262 -0.91 7.27 6.18
N PRO A 263 -0.24 8.45 6.18
CA PRO A 263 0.73 8.85 7.20
C PRO A 263 0.18 8.81 8.63
N GLU A 264 -1.09 9.16 8.81
CA GLU A 264 -1.74 9.25 10.13
C GLU A 264 -2.45 7.97 10.57
N ARG A 265 -2.43 6.90 9.75
CA ARG A 265 -3.02 5.62 10.16
C ARG A 265 -2.14 4.98 11.25
N PRO A 266 -2.73 4.52 12.37
CA PRO A 266 -2.01 3.69 13.33
C PRO A 266 -1.60 2.34 12.73
N ILE A 267 -0.44 1.81 13.14
CA ILE A 267 0.00 0.47 12.72
C ILE A 267 -0.37 -0.60 13.74
N THR A 268 -0.57 -1.83 13.26
CA THR A 268 -0.81 -2.99 14.13
C THR A 268 0.49 -3.51 14.74
N ARG A 269 0.36 -4.34 15.79
CA ARG A 269 1.48 -5.04 16.40
C ARG A 269 2.18 -5.98 15.41
N ALA A 270 1.45 -6.62 14.51
CA ALA A 270 2.01 -7.41 13.42
C ALA A 270 2.84 -6.57 12.44
N GLU A 271 2.32 -5.41 12.01
CA GLU A 271 3.05 -4.50 11.13
C GLU A 271 4.35 -4.00 11.78
N ALA A 272 4.32 -3.68 13.07
CA ALA A 272 5.52 -3.31 13.83
C ALA A 272 6.54 -4.46 13.87
N ALA A 273 6.10 -5.69 14.17
CA ALA A 273 6.96 -6.87 14.16
C ALA A 273 7.60 -7.08 12.78
N GLN A 274 6.83 -6.95 11.71
CA GLN A 274 7.35 -7.13 10.35
C GLN A 274 8.43 -6.10 9.98
N ILE A 275 8.25 -4.84 10.36
CA ILE A 275 9.24 -3.78 10.11
C ILE A 275 10.60 -4.15 10.74
N PHE A 276 10.61 -4.50 12.03
CA PHE A 276 11.85 -4.88 12.70
C PHE A 276 12.42 -6.20 12.18
N TYR A 277 11.57 -7.17 11.83
CA TYR A 277 11.99 -8.43 11.22
C TYR A 277 12.67 -8.23 9.86
N ASN A 278 12.13 -7.34 9.01
CA ASN A 278 12.73 -7.03 7.71
C ASN A 278 14.12 -6.43 7.89
N LEU A 279 14.28 -5.53 8.86
CA LEU A 279 15.54 -4.86 9.18
C LEU A 279 16.53 -5.73 9.98
N LEU A 280 16.11 -6.90 10.47
CA LEU A 280 16.89 -7.72 11.40
C LEU A 280 18.14 -8.33 10.78
N THR A 281 19.27 -8.22 11.48
CA THR A 281 20.56 -8.85 11.13
C THR A 281 21.11 -9.72 12.26
N GLY A 282 22.01 -10.64 11.92
CA GLY A 282 22.75 -11.43 12.91
C GLY A 282 22.00 -12.64 13.47
N VAL A 283 20.81 -12.95 12.94
CA VAL A 283 20.04 -14.16 13.32
C VAL A 283 19.48 -14.85 12.09
N LYS A 284 19.25 -16.16 12.21
CA LYS A 284 18.36 -16.87 11.29
C LYS A 284 16.97 -16.25 11.42
N LYS A 285 16.26 -16.05 10.31
CA LYS A 285 14.92 -15.44 10.32
C LYS A 285 13.78 -16.47 10.43
N THR A 286 13.97 -17.68 9.91
CA THR A 286 12.95 -18.73 9.82
C THR A 286 13.23 -19.93 10.73
N GLY A 287 12.21 -20.78 10.91
CA GLY A 287 12.33 -22.02 11.69
C GLY A 287 12.14 -21.84 13.19
N TYR A 288 11.56 -20.71 13.61
CA TYR A 288 11.05 -20.54 14.96
C TYR A 288 9.56 -20.91 15.02
N SER A 289 9.10 -21.21 16.22
CA SER A 289 7.68 -21.39 16.55
C SER A 289 7.39 -20.66 17.85
N SER A 290 6.18 -20.17 18.04
CA SER A 290 5.74 -19.62 19.33
C SER A 290 4.53 -20.38 19.87
N SER A 291 4.25 -20.15 21.16
CA SER A 291 3.06 -20.67 21.84
C SER A 291 1.90 -19.67 21.83
N PHE A 292 1.94 -18.61 21.00
CA PHE A 292 0.85 -17.63 20.95
C PHE A 292 -0.38 -18.24 20.29
N SER A 293 -1.48 -18.32 21.03
CA SER A 293 -2.71 -19.01 20.57
C SER A 293 -3.44 -18.28 19.44
N ASP A 294 -3.16 -17.00 19.24
CA ASP A 294 -3.76 -16.14 18.22
C ASP A 294 -2.82 -15.82 17.04
N VAL A 295 -1.68 -16.52 16.93
CA VAL A 295 -0.74 -16.39 15.81
C VAL A 295 -0.66 -17.72 15.08
N LYS A 296 -1.45 -17.85 14.01
CA LYS A 296 -1.39 -19.00 13.10
C LYS A 296 -0.08 -18.98 12.33
N SER A 297 0.54 -20.15 12.12
CA SER A 297 1.81 -20.28 11.39
C SER A 297 1.72 -19.85 9.92
N SER A 298 0.53 -19.86 9.34
CA SER A 298 0.26 -19.40 7.97
C SER A 298 0.04 -17.90 7.83
N SER A 299 -0.04 -17.15 8.94
CA SER A 299 -0.18 -15.69 8.86
C SER A 299 1.09 -15.05 8.31
N TRP A 300 0.95 -14.02 7.46
CA TRP A 300 2.07 -13.29 6.85
C TRP A 300 3.09 -12.73 7.87
N TYR A 301 2.65 -12.48 9.11
CA TYR A 301 3.47 -11.98 10.21
C TYR A 301 4.02 -13.07 11.15
N ALA A 302 3.74 -14.36 10.89
CA ALA A 302 4.03 -15.44 11.83
C ALA A 302 5.54 -15.56 12.09
N ASP A 303 6.34 -15.67 11.02
CA ASP A 303 7.80 -15.75 11.13
C ASP A 303 8.39 -14.54 11.84
N ALA A 304 7.87 -13.34 11.55
CA ALA A 304 8.31 -12.11 12.21
C ALA A 304 8.08 -12.17 13.73
N ILE A 305 6.87 -12.54 14.15
CA ILE A 305 6.54 -12.66 15.57
C ILE A 305 7.36 -13.77 16.23
N TYR A 306 7.49 -14.94 15.59
CA TYR A 306 8.20 -16.07 16.15
C TYR A 306 9.70 -15.76 16.32
N CYS A 307 10.33 -15.20 15.29
CA CYS A 307 11.73 -14.80 15.32
C CYS A 307 12.00 -13.74 16.38
N LEU A 308 11.22 -12.65 16.40
CA LEU A 308 11.42 -11.58 17.38
C LEU A 308 11.13 -12.03 18.81
N SER A 309 10.14 -12.92 19.02
CA SER A 309 9.84 -13.45 20.35
C SER A 309 10.94 -14.39 20.83
N ALA A 310 11.45 -15.27 19.97
CA ALA A 310 12.53 -16.20 20.31
C ALA A 310 13.83 -15.47 20.68
N ASN A 311 14.05 -14.29 20.09
CA ASN A 311 15.19 -13.42 20.38
C ASN A 311 14.91 -12.40 21.51
N ASN A 312 13.82 -12.57 22.28
CA ASN A 312 13.42 -11.71 23.40
C ASN A 312 13.22 -10.22 23.02
N ILE A 313 12.95 -9.92 21.76
CA ILE A 313 12.69 -8.56 21.27
C ILE A 313 11.23 -8.15 21.57
N ILE A 314 10.30 -9.07 21.37
CA ILE A 314 8.88 -8.86 21.67
C ILE A 314 8.41 -9.84 22.74
N SER A 315 7.23 -9.58 23.30
CA SER A 315 6.58 -10.47 24.26
C SER A 315 5.07 -10.38 24.07
N GLY A 316 4.37 -11.50 24.32
CA GLY A 316 2.92 -11.53 24.36
C GLY A 316 2.34 -11.19 25.74
N TYR A 317 1.03 -11.30 25.84
CA TYR A 317 0.27 -11.07 27.05
C TYR A 317 0.30 -12.32 27.97
N PRO A 318 0.06 -12.15 29.28
CA PRO A 318 0.07 -13.27 30.24
C PRO A 318 -0.91 -14.41 29.93
N ASN A 319 -1.95 -14.13 29.13
CA ASN A 319 -2.94 -15.12 28.69
C ASN A 319 -2.46 -15.98 27.50
N GLY A 320 -1.20 -15.84 27.06
CA GLY A 320 -0.65 -16.60 25.94
C GLY A 320 -1.03 -16.06 24.56
N THR A 321 -1.51 -14.82 24.44
CA THR A 321 -1.81 -14.17 23.15
C THR A 321 -0.77 -13.12 22.78
N TYR A 322 -0.61 -12.79 21.50
CA TYR A 322 0.20 -11.67 21.04
C TYR A 322 -0.62 -10.44 20.60
N LYS A 323 -1.87 -10.66 20.19
CA LYS A 323 -2.80 -9.69 19.59
C LYS A 323 -2.26 -9.00 18.33
N PRO A 324 -1.93 -9.76 17.27
CA PRO A 324 -1.25 -9.23 16.08
C PRO A 324 -2.02 -8.11 15.36
N ASN A 325 -3.36 -8.14 15.39
CA ASN A 325 -4.21 -7.19 14.68
C ASN A 325 -4.59 -5.95 15.49
N GLU A 326 -4.21 -5.88 16.77
CA GLU A 326 -4.42 -4.68 17.59
C GLU A 326 -3.38 -3.61 17.25
N TYR A 327 -3.75 -2.34 17.40
CA TYR A 327 -2.83 -1.23 17.22
C TYR A 327 -1.77 -1.21 18.33
N ILE A 328 -0.53 -0.92 17.96
CA ILE A 328 0.59 -0.83 18.91
C ILE A 328 0.70 0.59 19.47
N THR A 329 0.99 0.71 20.77
CA THR A 329 1.20 2.02 21.40
C THR A 329 2.61 2.56 21.16
N ARG A 330 2.81 3.87 21.35
CA ARG A 330 4.13 4.51 21.30
C ARG A 330 5.09 3.92 22.33
N ALA A 331 4.62 3.58 23.53
CA ALA A 331 5.43 2.93 24.57
C ALA A 331 5.87 1.51 24.19
N GLU A 332 4.98 0.73 23.60
CA GLU A 332 5.29 -0.61 23.09
C GLU A 332 6.32 -0.53 21.96
N PHE A 333 6.12 0.33 20.97
CA PHE A 333 7.06 0.49 19.85
C PHE A 333 8.45 0.95 20.33
N ALA A 334 8.51 1.93 21.24
CA ALA A 334 9.78 2.39 21.82
C ALA A 334 10.51 1.29 22.61
N THR A 335 9.76 0.40 23.27
CA THR A 335 10.33 -0.75 23.98
C THR A 335 10.97 -1.75 23.03
N ILE A 336 10.35 -2.00 21.88
CA ILE A 336 10.92 -2.85 20.83
C ILE A 336 12.20 -2.22 20.29
N ALA A 337 12.16 -0.93 19.93
CA ALA A 337 13.32 -0.19 19.44
C ALA A 337 14.51 -0.23 20.41
N ALA A 338 14.25 0.02 21.71
CA ALA A 338 15.29 0.04 22.74
C ALA A 338 15.96 -1.33 22.97
N LYS A 339 15.34 -2.44 22.55
CA LYS A 339 15.90 -3.80 22.71
C LYS A 339 16.97 -4.14 21.67
N PHE A 340 17.12 -3.33 20.63
CA PHE A 340 18.20 -3.46 19.65
C PHE A 340 19.49 -2.74 20.07
N ASP A 341 19.59 -2.32 21.33
CA ASP A 341 20.74 -1.55 21.81
C ASP A 341 21.15 -1.85 23.24
N ASN A 342 22.34 -1.38 23.59
CA ASN A 342 22.82 -1.30 24.95
C ASN A 342 22.07 -0.19 25.70
N PHE A 343 21.48 -0.57 26.83
CA PHE A 343 20.70 0.32 27.68
C PHE A 343 21.55 1.51 28.16
N SER A 344 21.08 2.74 27.94
CA SER A 344 21.70 3.96 28.50
C SER A 344 20.78 4.55 29.57
N SER A 345 21.39 5.09 30.64
CA SER A 345 20.68 5.61 31.83
C SER A 345 20.91 7.11 32.06
N ASP A 346 21.48 7.83 31.09
CA ASP A 346 21.87 9.22 31.26
C ASP A 346 20.67 10.18 31.41
N ASN A 347 19.45 9.73 31.02
CA ASN A 347 18.13 10.35 31.18
C ASN A 347 18.16 11.89 31.13
N LYS A 348 18.64 12.45 30.00
CA LYS A 348 18.86 13.91 29.84
C LYS A 348 17.57 14.67 29.60
N LYS A 349 16.54 14.01 29.07
CA LYS A 349 15.20 14.57 28.82
C LYS A 349 14.22 14.14 29.91
N SER A 350 13.04 14.76 29.94
CA SER A 350 11.91 14.30 30.75
C SER A 350 10.60 14.62 30.04
N PHE A 351 9.60 13.76 30.19
CA PHE A 351 8.26 13.96 29.64
C PHE A 351 7.25 14.12 30.77
N ILE A 352 6.35 15.08 30.64
CA ILE A 352 5.44 15.45 31.74
C ILE A 352 4.39 14.37 32.03
N ASP A 353 4.10 13.51 31.06
CA ASP A 353 3.10 12.45 31.11
C ASP A 353 3.73 11.05 31.26
N LEU A 354 5.03 10.97 31.58
CA LEU A 354 5.74 9.71 31.74
C LEU A 354 6.34 9.59 33.15
N ALA A 355 5.59 8.99 34.06
CA ALA A 355 6.07 8.70 35.41
C ALA A 355 7.23 7.68 35.41
N SER A 356 8.18 7.81 36.34
CA SER A 356 9.30 6.86 36.50
C SER A 356 8.86 5.43 36.85
N SER A 357 7.65 5.27 37.37
CA SER A 357 7.01 3.98 37.65
C SER A 357 6.38 3.33 36.40
N HIS A 358 6.29 4.04 35.28
CA HIS A 358 5.73 3.50 34.05
C HIS A 358 6.60 2.34 33.56
N TRP A 359 5.98 1.21 33.17
CA TRP A 359 6.69 -0.01 32.76
C TRP A 359 7.67 0.23 31.59
N ALA A 360 7.31 1.15 30.70
CA ALA A 360 8.13 1.53 29.55
C ALA A 360 9.12 2.68 29.84
N TYR A 361 9.10 3.29 31.03
CA TYR A 361 9.86 4.52 31.34
C TYR A 361 11.31 4.39 30.91
N LYS A 362 11.98 3.36 31.40
CA LYS A 362 13.40 3.14 31.15
C LYS A 362 13.72 3.01 29.64
N TYR A 363 12.86 2.32 28.88
CA TYR A 363 13.08 2.09 27.45
C TYR A 363 12.87 3.36 26.64
N ILE A 364 11.80 4.10 26.96
CA ILE A 364 11.48 5.39 26.36
C ILE A 364 12.61 6.39 26.63
N MET A 365 13.09 6.47 27.87
CA MET A 365 14.17 7.38 28.21
C MET A 365 15.48 7.02 27.50
N SER A 366 15.84 5.73 27.46
CA SER A 366 17.05 5.29 26.75
C SER A 366 17.01 5.62 25.26
N ALA A 367 15.87 5.39 24.60
CA ALA A 367 15.70 5.72 23.18
C ALA A 367 15.63 7.24 22.94
N SER A 368 15.12 8.01 23.90
CA SER A 368 15.06 9.49 23.85
C SER A 368 16.43 10.14 23.96
N ASP A 369 17.29 9.60 24.85
CA ASP A 369 18.67 10.07 25.03
C ASP A 369 19.53 9.88 23.78
N LYS A 370 19.24 8.83 22.99
CA LYS A 370 19.89 8.52 21.72
C LYS A 370 19.34 9.34 20.55
N GLY A 371 18.26 10.10 20.77
CA GLY A 371 17.59 10.85 19.71
C GLY A 371 16.72 9.99 18.78
N TRP A 372 16.56 8.71 19.06
CA TRP A 372 15.74 7.80 18.24
C TRP A 372 14.27 8.18 18.28
N ILE A 373 13.81 8.58 19.47
CA ILE A 373 12.43 8.95 19.71
C ILE A 373 12.40 10.36 20.30
N ASN A 374 11.42 11.14 19.87
CA ASN A 374 11.17 12.46 20.42
C ASN A 374 9.74 12.52 20.97
N GLY A 375 9.54 13.36 21.97
CA GLY A 375 8.20 13.74 22.42
C GLY A 375 7.55 14.75 21.49
N TYR A 376 6.38 15.21 21.89
CA TYR A 376 5.65 16.27 21.23
C TYR A 376 6.13 17.66 21.69
N PRO A 377 5.80 18.74 20.95
CA PRO A 377 6.18 20.10 21.32
C PRO A 377 5.65 20.56 22.69
N ASP A 378 4.60 19.91 23.21
CA ASP A 378 4.02 20.14 24.55
C ASP A 378 4.78 19.42 25.69
N ASN A 379 5.97 18.87 25.39
CA ASN A 379 6.83 18.10 26.30
C ASN A 379 6.18 16.79 26.83
N THR A 380 5.21 16.24 26.09
CA THR A 380 4.64 14.92 26.37
C THR A 380 5.25 13.82 25.49
N PHE A 381 5.17 12.56 25.93
CA PHE A 381 5.51 11.39 25.12
C PHE A 381 4.26 10.69 24.55
N LYS A 382 3.13 10.76 25.23
CA LYS A 382 1.86 10.06 24.96
C LYS A 382 2.04 8.54 24.88
N PRO A 383 2.52 7.87 25.96
CA PRO A 383 2.91 6.46 25.94
C PRO A 383 1.80 5.51 25.48
N GLU A 384 0.55 5.79 25.85
CA GLU A 384 -0.61 4.95 25.55
C GLU A 384 -1.30 5.31 24.21
N LYS A 385 -0.83 6.33 23.50
CA LYS A 385 -1.37 6.67 22.17
C LYS A 385 -0.88 5.64 21.17
N ASN A 386 -1.78 5.16 20.30
CA ASN A 386 -1.39 4.34 19.15
C ASN A 386 -0.46 5.14 18.22
N ILE A 387 0.65 4.52 17.83
CA ILE A 387 1.67 5.15 16.99
C ILE A 387 1.23 5.17 15.52
N THR A 388 1.41 6.30 14.84
CA THR A 388 1.07 6.44 13.41
C THR A 388 2.21 5.99 12.50
N ARG A 389 1.91 5.73 11.23
CA ARG A 389 2.93 5.38 10.22
C ARG A 389 4.02 6.45 10.08
N SER A 390 3.66 7.73 10.10
CA SER A 390 4.61 8.85 10.11
C SER A 390 5.57 8.80 11.31
N GLU A 391 5.03 8.55 12.50
CA GLU A 391 5.83 8.46 13.73
C GLU A 391 6.77 7.24 13.69
N VAL A 392 6.29 6.12 13.17
CA VAL A 392 7.08 4.89 12.97
C VAL A 392 8.25 5.12 12.04
N VAL A 393 8.02 5.65 10.83
CA VAL A 393 9.13 5.87 9.88
C VAL A 393 10.15 6.85 10.44
N LYS A 394 9.71 7.89 11.14
CA LYS A 394 10.62 8.84 11.78
C LYS A 394 11.52 8.16 12.80
N MET A 395 10.93 7.35 13.68
CA MET A 395 11.66 6.65 14.74
C MET A 395 12.62 5.61 14.16
N VAL A 396 12.17 4.85 13.15
CA VAL A 396 13.02 3.83 12.52
C VAL A 396 14.16 4.47 11.74
N ASN A 397 13.94 5.53 10.97
CA ASN A 397 15.02 6.26 10.30
C ASN A 397 16.06 6.77 11.29
N ASN A 398 15.64 7.33 12.44
CA ASN A 398 16.59 7.76 13.46
C ASN A 398 17.41 6.58 14.06
N ILE A 399 16.80 5.41 14.23
CA ILE A 399 17.50 4.20 14.72
C ILE A 399 18.53 3.72 13.69
N LEU A 400 18.16 3.76 12.41
CA LEU A 400 19.01 3.42 11.28
C LEU A 400 19.99 4.54 10.91
N GLU A 401 19.92 5.68 11.59
CA GLU A 401 20.69 6.90 11.32
C GLU A 401 20.50 7.45 9.90
N ARG A 402 19.34 7.21 9.29
CA ARG A 402 18.94 7.72 7.97
C ARG A 402 18.32 9.10 8.08
N GLY A 403 18.61 9.96 7.12
CA GLY A 403 18.09 11.31 7.12
C GLY A 403 18.51 12.11 5.89
N ILE A 404 17.52 12.46 5.08
CA ILE A 404 17.65 13.37 3.95
C ILE A 404 16.83 14.65 4.18
N LYS A 405 17.30 15.77 3.62
CA LYS A 405 16.54 17.02 3.54
C LYS A 405 15.55 16.96 2.37
N SER A 406 14.34 17.47 2.53
CA SER A 406 13.29 17.40 1.49
C SER A 406 13.74 17.93 0.12
N GLU A 407 14.63 18.93 0.09
CA GLU A 407 15.17 19.50 -1.15
C GLU A 407 16.10 18.55 -1.92
N GLY A 408 16.66 17.54 -1.24
CA GLY A 408 17.50 16.50 -1.83
C GLY A 408 16.72 15.37 -2.48
N ILE A 409 15.39 15.32 -2.30
CA ILE A 409 14.54 14.26 -2.84
C ILE A 409 14.20 14.54 -4.30
N PRO A 410 14.41 13.59 -5.24
CA PRO A 410 14.04 13.73 -6.64
C PRO A 410 12.57 14.14 -6.83
N VAL A 411 12.33 15.13 -7.70
CA VAL A 411 10.99 15.72 -7.91
C VAL A 411 9.94 14.70 -8.34
N ASN A 412 10.32 13.66 -9.10
CA ASN A 412 9.40 12.60 -9.50
C ASN A 412 8.86 11.79 -8.31
N LEU A 413 9.55 11.80 -7.16
CA LEU A 413 9.12 11.13 -5.93
C LEU A 413 8.23 12.02 -5.07
N HIS A 414 8.08 13.30 -5.37
CA HIS A 414 7.17 14.21 -4.64
C HIS A 414 5.70 13.82 -4.81
N THR A 415 5.40 12.99 -5.80
CA THR A 415 4.07 12.45 -6.08
C THR A 415 4.01 10.94 -5.93
N LEU A 416 5.01 10.33 -5.27
CA LEU A 416 5.07 8.88 -5.05
C LEU A 416 3.82 8.38 -4.31
N TYR A 417 3.34 9.18 -3.36
CA TYR A 417 2.10 8.92 -2.62
C TYR A 417 1.13 10.09 -2.79
N ARG A 418 -0.14 9.79 -3.12
CA ARG A 418 -1.13 10.84 -3.43
C ARG A 418 -1.57 11.64 -2.21
N ASP A 419 -1.54 11.02 -1.03
CA ASP A 419 -1.93 11.63 0.25
C ASP A 419 -0.76 12.21 1.03
N LEU A 420 0.39 12.40 0.37
CA LEU A 420 1.60 12.92 0.99
C LEU A 420 2.17 14.08 0.16
N THR A 421 2.07 15.29 0.68
CA THR A 421 2.68 16.48 0.07
C THR A 421 4.06 16.75 0.65
N ILE A 422 4.89 17.53 -0.06
CA ILE A 422 6.26 17.88 0.39
C ILE A 422 6.27 18.71 1.69
N GLU A 423 5.18 19.41 1.99
CA GLU A 423 5.00 20.19 3.22
C GLU A 423 4.67 19.29 4.43
N HIS A 424 4.30 18.02 4.20
CA HIS A 424 4.05 17.09 5.30
C HIS A 424 5.32 16.89 6.11
N TRP A 425 5.23 17.02 7.43
CA TRP A 425 6.40 17.02 8.32
C TRP A 425 7.27 15.76 8.23
N SER A 426 6.66 14.63 7.84
CA SER A 426 7.32 13.33 7.65
C SER A 426 7.55 12.97 6.17
N PHE A 427 7.32 13.89 5.22
CA PHE A 427 7.50 13.63 3.79
C PHE A 427 8.85 12.97 3.49
N ALA A 428 9.93 13.61 3.92
CA ALA A 428 11.28 13.10 3.65
C ALA A 428 11.51 11.73 4.28
N ASP A 429 11.09 11.55 5.54
CA ASP A 429 11.22 10.28 6.25
C ASP A 429 10.43 9.13 5.59
N ILE A 430 9.26 9.44 5.04
CA ILE A 430 8.41 8.47 4.36
C ILE A 430 9.06 8.03 3.04
N ILE A 431 9.55 8.98 2.24
CA ILE A 431 10.22 8.68 0.97
C ILE A 431 11.51 7.88 1.23
N GLU A 432 12.29 8.28 2.24
CA GLU A 432 13.50 7.59 2.71
C GLU A 432 13.23 6.12 3.13
N ALA A 433 12.10 5.87 3.78
CA ALA A 433 11.71 4.51 4.19
C ALA A 433 11.16 3.64 3.04
N SER A 434 10.72 4.28 1.95
CA SER A 434 9.93 3.66 0.88
C SER A 434 10.69 3.32 -0.39
N VAL A 435 11.81 4.01 -0.64
CA VAL A 435 12.53 3.92 -1.90
C VAL A 435 13.95 3.43 -1.65
N GLU A 436 14.33 2.33 -2.29
CA GLU A 436 15.72 1.87 -2.29
C GLU A 436 16.57 2.80 -3.16
N HIS A 437 17.71 3.21 -2.65
CA HIS A 437 18.64 4.12 -3.31
C HIS A 437 20.05 3.99 -2.72
N SER A 438 21.03 4.58 -3.40
CA SER A 438 22.39 4.72 -2.87
C SER A 438 22.61 6.14 -2.35
N TYR A 439 23.53 6.33 -1.40
CA TYR A 439 23.73 7.63 -0.77
C TYR A 439 25.21 7.95 -0.48
N THR A 440 25.46 9.23 -0.23
CA THR A 440 26.64 9.75 0.47
C THR A 440 26.19 10.71 1.56
N ARG A 441 27.08 11.12 2.47
CA ARG A 441 26.76 12.11 3.50
C ARG A 441 27.47 13.44 3.26
N ASP A 442 26.76 14.53 3.52
CA ASP A 442 27.35 15.86 3.59
C ASP A 442 28.15 16.05 4.89
N LYS A 443 28.81 17.20 5.03
CA LYS A 443 29.61 17.56 6.20
C LYS A 443 28.81 17.64 7.50
N ASP A 444 27.49 17.81 7.41
CA ASP A 444 26.57 17.94 8.54
C ASP A 444 25.88 16.60 8.86
N GLY A 445 26.25 15.53 8.14
CA GLY A 445 25.77 14.17 8.34
C GLY A 445 24.49 13.82 7.57
N TRP A 446 23.95 14.75 6.76
CA TRP A 446 22.75 14.51 5.96
C TRP A 446 23.04 13.70 4.71
N GLU A 447 22.11 12.85 4.34
CA GLU A 447 22.22 12.01 3.15
C GLU A 447 21.93 12.81 1.88
N ILE A 448 22.75 12.53 0.87
CA ILE A 448 22.63 12.98 -0.51
C ILE A 448 22.45 11.72 -1.34
N TRP A 449 21.25 11.56 -1.91
CA TRP A 449 20.92 10.45 -2.80
C TRP A 449 21.74 10.50 -4.08
N LYS A 450 22.06 9.32 -4.62
CA LYS A 450 22.88 9.12 -5.82
C LYS A 450 22.16 8.35 -6.91
#